data_AF-A0A7S1W0W4-F1
#
_entry.id   AF-A0A7S1W0W4-F1
#
_cell.length_a   1.000
_cell.length_b   1.000
_cell.length_c   1.000
_cell.angle_alpha   90.00
_cell.angle_beta   90.00
_cell.angle_gamma   90.00
#
_symmetry.space_group_name_H-M   'P 1'
#
loop_
_entity.id
_entity.type
_entity.pdbx_description
1 polymer ?
#
loop_
_entity_poly.entity_id
_entity_poly.type
_entity_poly.pdbx_seq_one_letter_code
_entity_poly.pdbx_strand_id
1 'polypeptide(L)'
;MNVLPPTPPTPSKDPFILGLQKKSWAVEPFSRQRLYLKAMSQRLGVGMLNPKYFVHWTADSYKYDVLDQKPWEEAKANGKIILDSDMCDSGSETVVFIYAKPEDRKWVEDNVGISDLIECPEELVQAIEKIKATPFPSLPSQ
;
A
#
# COMPACT_ATOMS: atom_id res chain seq x y z
N MET A 1 15.26 13.79 -4.24
CA MET A 1 14.50 12.98 -3.27
C MET A 1 13.09 13.56 -3.21
N ASN A 2 12.06 12.77 -3.51
CA ASN A 2 10.67 13.26 -3.69
C ASN A 2 9.70 12.56 -2.71
N VAL A 3 10.00 12.57 -1.41
CA VAL A 3 9.02 12.18 -0.39
C VAL A 3 8.22 13.43 -0.01
N LEU A 4 6.90 13.38 -0.19
CA LEU A 4 6.01 14.50 0.14
C LEU A 4 6.12 14.87 1.64
N PRO A 5 5.96 16.14 2.02
CA PRO A 5 6.03 16.52 3.43
C PRO A 5 4.93 15.80 4.24
N PRO A 6 5.22 15.28 5.44
CA PRO A 6 4.25 14.63 6.31
C PRO A 6 3.54 15.68 7.18
N THR A 7 2.86 16.64 6.54
CA THR A 7 2.17 17.74 7.21
C THR A 7 0.72 17.82 6.74
N PRO A 8 -0.27 17.83 7.65
CA PRO A 8 -1.66 17.94 7.25
C PRO A 8 -1.93 19.31 6.64
N PRO A 9 -2.87 19.41 5.68
CA PRO A 9 -3.28 20.70 5.14
C PRO A 9 -3.96 21.55 6.22
N THR A 10 -3.95 22.86 6.04
CA THR A 10 -4.68 23.78 6.93
C THR A 10 -6.19 23.47 6.88
N PRO A 11 -6.86 23.33 8.04
CA PRO A 11 -8.31 23.08 8.09
C PRO A 11 -9.11 24.17 7.38
N SER A 12 -9.98 23.76 6.45
CA SER A 12 -10.93 24.66 5.81
C SER A 12 -12.05 25.03 6.79
N LYS A 13 -12.51 26.29 6.73
CA LYS A 13 -13.69 26.75 7.46
C LYS A 13 -15.00 26.17 6.92
N ASP A 14 -14.99 25.73 5.66
CA ASP A 14 -16.13 25.05 5.05
C ASP A 14 -16.23 23.61 5.60
N PRO A 15 -17.34 23.22 6.26
CA PRO A 15 -17.50 21.88 6.85
C PRO A 15 -17.40 20.74 5.84
N PHE A 16 -17.86 20.94 4.61
CA PHE A 16 -17.78 19.93 3.55
C PHE A 16 -16.32 19.68 3.17
N ILE A 17 -15.58 20.76 2.91
CA ILE A 17 -14.15 20.68 2.58
C ILE A 17 -13.35 20.13 3.75
N LEU A 18 -13.66 20.52 4.99
CA LEU A 18 -13.03 20.00 6.20
C LEU A 18 -13.21 18.47 6.31
N GLY A 19 -14.40 17.96 6.02
CA GLY A 19 -14.68 16.53 5.98
C GLY A 19 -13.83 15.81 4.93
N LEU A 20 -13.71 16.38 3.73
CA LEU A 20 -12.85 15.85 2.67
C LEU A 20 -11.37 15.85 3.07
N GLN A 21 -10.88 16.92 3.69
CA GLN A 21 -9.49 17.01 4.16
C GLN A 21 -9.17 15.96 5.22
N LYS A 22 -10.07 15.75 6.20
CA LYS A 22 -9.92 14.71 7.22
C LYS A 22 -9.82 13.31 6.59
N LYS A 23 -10.73 13.01 5.66
CA LYS A 23 -10.72 11.73 4.94
C LYS A 23 -9.45 11.56 4.10
N SER A 24 -9.05 12.61 3.37
CA SER A 24 -7.81 12.62 2.58
C SER A 24 -6.58 12.35 3.45
N TRP A 25 -6.50 12.98 4.63
CA TRP A 25 -5.38 12.76 5.55
C TRP A 25 -5.36 11.34 6.11
N ALA A 26 -6.51 10.78 6.46
CA ALA A 26 -6.62 9.41 6.96
C ALA A 26 -6.14 8.36 5.92
N VAL A 27 -6.33 8.61 4.62
CA VAL A 27 -5.92 7.69 3.55
C VAL A 27 -4.50 7.95 3.02
N GLU A 28 -3.84 9.01 3.49
CA GLU A 28 -2.50 9.43 3.03
C GLU A 28 -1.44 8.33 3.23
N PRO A 29 -1.38 7.58 4.35
CA PRO A 29 -0.46 6.45 4.53
C PRO A 29 -0.54 5.42 3.40
N PHE A 30 -1.76 5.03 3.02
CA PHE A 30 -1.99 4.04 1.97
C PHE A 30 -1.73 4.63 0.59
N SER A 31 -2.06 5.91 0.39
CA SER A 31 -1.84 6.60 -0.89
C SER A 31 -0.35 6.67 -1.24
N ARG A 32 0.50 6.93 -0.24
CA ARG A 32 1.96 6.97 -0.43
C ARG A 32 2.57 5.61 -0.74
N GLN A 33 2.11 4.56 -0.06
CA GLN A 33 2.53 3.18 -0.38
C GLN A 33 2.09 2.79 -1.79
N ARG A 34 0.85 3.09 -2.18
CA ARG A 34 0.34 2.86 -3.55
C ARG A 34 1.14 3.59 -4.63
N LEU A 35 1.49 4.87 -4.39
CA LEU A 35 2.35 5.65 -5.29
C LEU A 35 3.72 4.99 -5.47
N TYR A 36 4.31 4.51 -4.38
CA TYR A 36 5.58 3.79 -4.43
C TYR A 36 5.47 2.48 -5.21
N LEU A 37 4.46 1.66 -4.92
CA LEU A 37 4.22 0.41 -5.65
C LEU A 37 3.95 0.64 -7.15
N LYS A 38 3.27 1.73 -7.51
CA LYS A 38 3.09 2.14 -8.91
C LYS A 38 4.43 2.49 -9.59
N ALA A 39 5.34 3.16 -8.89
CA ALA A 39 6.68 3.41 -9.43
C ALA A 39 7.48 2.09 -9.56
N MET A 40 7.33 1.18 -8.60
CA MET A 40 7.98 -0.13 -8.65
C MET A 40 7.41 -1.03 -9.76
N SER A 41 6.10 -0.98 -10.03
CA SER A 41 5.50 -1.75 -11.12
C SER A 41 6.01 -1.29 -12.49
N GLN A 42 6.20 0.03 -12.68
CA GLN A 42 6.85 0.58 -13.87
C GLN A 42 8.30 0.11 -14.00
N ARG A 43 9.07 0.14 -12.90
CA ARG A 43 10.46 -0.33 -12.87
C ARG A 43 10.58 -1.82 -13.19
N LEU A 44 9.66 -2.64 -12.70
CA LEU A 44 9.62 -4.08 -12.95
C LEU A 44 9.07 -4.46 -14.33
N GLY A 45 8.63 -3.48 -15.13
CA GLY A 45 8.04 -3.74 -16.44
C GLY A 45 6.74 -4.54 -16.35
N VAL A 46 5.93 -4.28 -15.32
CA VAL A 46 4.61 -4.92 -15.15
C VAL A 46 3.69 -4.44 -16.26
N GLY A 47 3.10 -5.38 -17.00
CA GLY A 47 2.20 -5.08 -18.11
C GLY A 47 1.40 -6.30 -18.52
N MET A 48 0.58 -6.16 -19.57
CA MET A 48 -0.32 -7.22 -20.03
C MET A 48 0.40 -8.54 -20.38
N LEU A 49 1.63 -8.45 -20.89
CA LEU A 49 2.45 -9.62 -21.28
C LEU A 49 3.37 -10.13 -20.15
N ASN A 50 3.48 -9.37 -19.05
CA ASN A 50 4.29 -9.71 -17.89
C ASN A 50 3.55 -9.28 -16.61
N PRO A 51 2.42 -9.93 -16.30
CA PRO A 51 1.65 -9.62 -15.11
C PRO A 51 2.43 -10.04 -13.86
N LYS A 52 2.58 -9.09 -12.93
CA LYS A 52 3.13 -9.31 -11.60
C LYS A 52 2.18 -8.76 -10.55
N TYR A 53 2.19 -9.42 -9.40
CA TYR A 53 1.23 -9.16 -8.33
C TYR A 53 1.98 -8.90 -7.03
N PHE A 54 1.62 -7.81 -6.35
CA PHE A 54 2.20 -7.45 -5.05
C PHE A 54 1.41 -8.10 -3.92
N VAL A 55 2.11 -8.73 -2.98
CA VAL A 55 1.54 -9.35 -1.79
C VAL A 55 2.18 -8.75 -0.55
N HIS A 56 1.38 -7.99 0.17
CA HIS A 56 1.72 -7.38 1.44
C HIS A 56 1.91 -8.44 2.52
N TRP A 57 2.99 -8.32 3.31
CA TRP A 57 3.26 -9.30 4.36
C TRP A 57 2.19 -9.28 5.46
N THR A 58 1.90 -8.09 5.99
CA THR A 58 0.90 -7.81 7.02
C THR A 58 0.44 -6.36 6.87
N ALA A 59 -0.71 -5.96 7.43
CA ALA A 59 -1.26 -4.61 7.27
C ALA A 59 -0.32 -3.48 7.78
N ASP A 60 0.54 -3.79 8.75
CA ASP A 60 1.51 -2.86 9.34
C ASP A 60 2.92 -3.00 8.75
N SER A 61 3.11 -3.92 7.80
CA SER A 61 4.38 -4.09 7.12
C SER A 61 4.61 -2.97 6.10
N TYR A 62 5.87 -2.86 5.66
CA TYR A 62 6.24 -2.06 4.49
C TYR A 62 7.01 -2.91 3.46
N LYS A 63 6.71 -4.22 3.47
CA LYS A 63 7.34 -5.25 2.66
C LYS A 63 6.31 -5.97 1.82
N TYR A 64 6.64 -6.16 0.54
CA TYR A 64 5.78 -6.78 -0.44
C TYR A 64 6.56 -7.85 -1.20
N ASP A 65 6.04 -9.06 -1.18
CA ASP A 65 6.51 -10.11 -2.08
C ASP A 65 5.89 -9.87 -3.47
N VAL A 66 6.65 -10.17 -4.52
CA VAL A 66 6.20 -10.08 -5.91
C VAL A 66 6.02 -11.49 -6.45
N LEU A 67 4.80 -11.78 -6.91
CA LEU A 67 4.47 -13.06 -7.54
C LEU A 67 4.25 -12.86 -9.03
N ASP A 68 4.78 -13.78 -9.83
CA ASP A 68 4.34 -13.96 -11.21
C ASP A 68 2.94 -14.59 -11.26
N GLN A 69 2.31 -14.60 -12.43
CA GLN A 69 0.93 -15.04 -12.60
C GLN A 69 0.64 -16.44 -12.05
N LYS A 70 1.45 -17.44 -12.41
CA LYS A 70 1.18 -18.82 -11.98
C LYS A 70 1.29 -18.98 -10.45
N PRO A 71 2.37 -18.54 -9.77
CA PRO A 71 2.42 -18.55 -8.30
C PRO A 71 1.28 -17.78 -7.65
N TRP A 72 0.87 -16.64 -8.22
CA TRP A 72 -0.26 -15.85 -7.73
C TRP A 72 -1.60 -16.60 -7.86
N GLU A 73 -1.89 -17.21 -9.01
CA GLU A 73 -3.10 -18.00 -9.25
C GLU A 73 -3.20 -19.17 -8.25
N GLU A 74 -2.10 -19.89 -8.04
CA GLU A 74 -2.03 -21.01 -7.11
C GLU A 74 -2.19 -20.55 -5.65
N ALA A 75 -1.50 -19.49 -5.22
CA ALA A 75 -1.64 -18.94 -3.88
C ALA A 75 -3.08 -18.45 -3.61
N LYS A 76 -3.70 -17.79 -4.60
CA LYS A 76 -5.08 -17.31 -4.50
C LYS A 76 -6.08 -18.45 -4.45
N ALA A 77 -5.93 -19.48 -5.29
CA ALA A 77 -6.81 -20.65 -5.32
C ALA A 77 -6.77 -21.43 -4.00
N ASN A 78 -5.62 -21.44 -3.31
CA ASN A 78 -5.44 -22.06 -2.00
C ASN A 78 -5.82 -21.14 -0.82
N GLY A 79 -6.37 -19.96 -1.08
CA GLY A 79 -6.82 -19.01 -0.06
C GLY A 79 -5.67 -18.42 0.78
N LYS A 80 -4.43 -18.43 0.25
CA LYS A 80 -3.22 -17.96 0.95
C LYS A 80 -3.06 -16.46 0.90
N ILE A 81 -3.63 -15.85 -0.12
CA ILE A 81 -3.64 -14.40 -0.33
C ILE A 81 -5.07 -13.93 -0.55
N ILE A 82 -5.39 -12.77 0.00
CA ILE A 82 -6.67 -12.08 -0.13
C ILE A 82 -6.43 -10.65 -0.63
N LEU A 83 -7.48 -9.98 -1.08
CA LEU A 83 -7.37 -8.58 -1.50
C LEU A 83 -7.08 -7.70 -0.29
N ASP A 84 -6.08 -6.82 -0.39
CA ASP A 84 -5.83 -5.79 0.61
C ASP A 84 -6.76 -4.61 0.33
N SER A 85 -7.86 -4.49 1.07
CA SER A 85 -8.90 -3.48 0.84
C SER A 85 -8.42 -2.05 1.10
N ASP A 86 -7.45 -1.85 1.99
CA ASP A 86 -6.93 -0.52 2.29
C ASP A 86 -5.94 -0.05 1.21
N MET A 87 -5.26 -1.01 0.58
CA MET A 87 -4.33 -0.78 -0.52
C MET A 87 -4.97 -0.85 -1.91
N CYS A 88 -6.23 -1.28 -2.02
CA CYS A 88 -7.00 -1.30 -3.26
C CYS A 88 -8.12 -0.26 -3.22
N ASP A 89 -8.04 0.74 -4.11
CA ASP A 89 -9.15 1.65 -4.37
C ASP A 89 -9.65 1.42 -5.80
N SER A 90 -10.94 1.71 -6.03
CA SER A 90 -11.62 1.67 -7.31
C SER A 90 -10.90 2.38 -8.46
N GLY A 91 -10.06 3.39 -8.16
CA GLY A 91 -9.22 4.09 -9.13
C GLY A 91 -7.77 3.61 -9.23
N SER A 92 -7.34 2.64 -8.43
CA SER A 92 -5.96 2.13 -8.45
C SER A 92 -5.78 1.11 -9.55
N GLU A 93 -4.87 1.39 -10.49
CA GLU A 93 -4.43 0.42 -11.50
C GLU A 93 -3.59 -0.72 -10.89
N THR A 94 -3.05 -0.51 -9.69
CA THR A 94 -2.25 -1.49 -8.97
C THR A 94 -3.13 -2.18 -7.92
N VAL A 95 -3.40 -3.46 -8.15
CA VAL A 95 -4.08 -4.33 -7.19
C VAL A 95 -3.06 -4.95 -6.26
N VAL A 96 -3.29 -4.82 -4.96
CA VAL A 96 -2.43 -5.34 -3.89
C VAL A 96 -3.17 -6.42 -3.13
N PHE A 97 -2.47 -7.53 -2.88
CA PHE A 97 -2.95 -8.62 -2.05
C PHE A 97 -2.26 -8.57 -0.70
N ILE A 98 -2.78 -9.30 0.28
CA ILE A 98 -2.16 -9.51 1.58
C ILE A 98 -2.25 -11.00 1.92
N TYR A 99 -1.26 -11.54 2.63
CA TYR A 99 -1.35 -12.91 3.13
C TYR A 99 -2.52 -13.05 4.10
N ALA A 100 -3.31 -14.12 3.94
CA ALA A 100 -4.46 -14.39 4.80
C ALA A 100 -4.02 -14.64 6.25
N LYS A 101 -2.84 -15.26 6.44
CA LYS A 101 -2.20 -15.47 7.73
C LYS A 101 -0.67 -15.32 7.62
N PRO A 102 0.04 -14.99 8.72
CA PRO A 102 1.50 -14.87 8.70
C PRO A 102 2.23 -16.12 8.18
N GLU A 103 1.73 -17.31 8.51
CA GLU A 103 2.29 -18.59 8.06
C GLU A 103 2.10 -18.87 6.55
N ASP A 104 1.12 -18.23 5.91
CA ASP A 104 0.83 -18.45 4.49
C ASP A 104 1.92 -17.85 3.59
N ARG A 105 2.65 -16.84 4.06
CA ARG A 105 3.85 -16.35 3.36
C ARG A 105 4.87 -17.45 3.20
N LYS A 106 5.18 -18.16 4.28
CA LYS A 106 6.14 -19.27 4.27
C LYS A 106 5.66 -20.38 3.33
N TRP A 107 4.37 -20.69 3.35
CA TRP A 107 3.81 -21.64 2.40
C TRP A 107 4.04 -21.20 0.95
N VAL A 108 3.79 -19.93 0.63
CA VAL A 108 3.98 -19.40 -0.73
C VAL A 108 5.45 -19.47 -1.15
N GLU A 109 6.37 -19.05 -0.28
CA GLU A 109 7.81 -19.14 -0.48
C GLU A 109 8.27 -20.58 -0.77
N ASP A 110 7.80 -21.54 0.03
CA ASP A 110 8.24 -22.94 -0.04
C ASP A 110 7.58 -23.74 -1.20
N ASN A 111 6.37 -23.37 -1.65
CA ASN A 111 5.58 -24.21 -2.57
C ASN A 111 5.42 -23.64 -3.98
N VAL A 112 5.22 -22.32 -4.12
CA VAL A 112 4.93 -21.70 -5.43
C VAL A 112 6.02 -20.72 -5.86
N GLY A 113 6.82 -20.25 -4.92
CA GLY A 113 7.95 -19.35 -5.15
C GLY A 113 7.57 -17.87 -5.11
N ILE A 114 8.53 -17.05 -4.71
CA ILE A 114 8.47 -15.59 -4.72
C ILE A 114 9.48 -15.09 -5.75
N SER A 115 9.04 -14.25 -6.67
CA SER A 115 9.87 -13.77 -7.80
C SER A 115 10.78 -12.63 -7.38
N ASP A 116 10.33 -11.75 -6.48
CA ASP A 116 11.08 -10.61 -5.98
C ASP A 116 10.54 -10.13 -4.63
N LEU A 117 11.31 -9.29 -3.93
CA LEU A 117 10.93 -8.64 -2.68
C LEU A 117 11.10 -7.12 -2.82
N ILE A 118 10.04 -6.38 -2.51
CA ILE A 118 10.05 -4.92 -2.45
C ILE A 118 9.95 -4.48 -1.00
N GLU A 119 10.89 -3.65 -0.59
CA GLU A 119 10.83 -2.94 0.68
C GLU A 119 10.66 -1.44 0.41
N CYS A 120 9.77 -0.78 1.16
CA CYS A 120 9.68 0.68 1.12
C CYS A 120 10.98 1.29 1.67
N PRO A 121 11.52 2.35 1.05
CA PRO A 121 12.70 3.05 1.57
C PRO A 121 12.43 3.62 2.96
N GLU A 122 13.46 3.66 3.80
CA GLU A 122 13.34 4.13 5.19
C GLU A 122 12.73 5.53 5.30
N GLU A 123 13.13 6.46 4.43
CA GLU A 123 12.58 7.83 4.41
C GLU A 123 11.06 7.84 4.18
N LEU A 124 10.56 6.96 3.33
CA LEU A 124 9.12 6.82 3.06
C LEU A 124 8.41 6.23 4.28
N VAL A 125 8.99 5.20 4.90
CA VAL A 125 8.47 4.58 6.12
C VAL A 125 8.37 5.62 7.24
N GLN A 126 9.44 6.37 7.50
CA GLN A 126 9.46 7.43 8.51
C GLN A 126 8.40 8.51 8.22
N ALA A 127 8.22 8.90 6.95
CA ALA A 127 7.19 9.86 6.57
C ALA A 127 5.78 9.31 6.83
N ILE A 128 5.51 8.04 6.51
CA ILE A 128 4.21 7.41 6.76
C ILE A 128 3.93 7.30 8.27
N GLU A 129 4.90 6.85 9.05
CA GLU A 129 4.78 6.74 10.50
C GLU A 129 4.50 8.10 11.15
N LYS A 130 5.16 9.16 10.67
CA LYS A 130 4.87 10.52 11.12
C LYS A 130 3.44 10.96 10.79
N ILE A 131 2.89 10.56 9.64
CA ILE A 131 1.50 10.87 9.26
C ILE A 131 0.52 10.11 10.16
N LYS A 132 0.75 8.81 10.38
CA LYS A 132 -0.05 7.98 11.30
C LYS A 132 -0.09 8.57 12.72
N ALA A 133 1.05 9.09 13.20
CA ALA A 133 1.17 9.71 14.51
C ALA A 133 0.61 11.14 14.60
N THR A 134 0.33 11.81 13.48
CA THR A 134 -0.11 13.21 13.45
C THR A 134 -1.62 13.28 13.16
N PRO A 135 -2.47 13.60 14.15
CA PRO A 135 -3.90 13.75 13.91
C PRO A 135 -4.19 14.96 13.00
N PHE A 136 -5.31 14.91 12.28
CA PHE A 136 -5.75 16.06 11.50
C PHE A 136 -6.13 17.22 12.43
N PRO A 137 -5.61 18.45 12.20
CA PRO A 137 -5.82 19.58 13.10
C PRO A 137 -7.29 19.99 13.21
N SER A 138 -7.71 20.41 14.40
CA SER A 138 -9.00 21.07 14.60
C SER A 138 -9.00 22.47 13.97
N LEU A 139 -10.19 22.99 13.70
CA LEU A 139 -10.33 24.41 13.36
C LEU A 139 -9.67 25.25 14.47
N PRO A 140 -8.89 26.29 14.12
CA PRO A 140 -8.37 27.20 15.12
C PRO A 140 -9.53 27.83 15.87
N SER A 141 -9.46 27.77 17.21
CA SER A 141 -10.36 28.49 18.10
C SER A 141 -10.32 29.97 17.70
N GLN A 142 -11.49 30.54 17.40
CA GLN A 142 -11.61 31.98 17.20
C GLN A 142 -11.42 32.73 18.51
#